data_AF-A0A2X2BYU4-F1
#
_entry.id   AF-A0A2X2BYU4-F1
#
_cell.length_a   1.000
_cell.length_b   1.000
_cell.length_c   1.000
_cell.angle_alpha   90.00
_cell.angle_beta   90.00
_cell.angle_gamma   90.00
#
_symmetry.space_group_name_H-M   'P 1'
#
loop_
_entity.id
_entity.type
_entity.pdbx_description
1 polymer ?
#
loop_
_entity_poly.entity_id
_entity_poly.type
_entity_poly.pdbx_seq_one_letter_code
_entity_poly.pdbx_strand_id
1 'polypeptide(L)'
;MTRQITVPLKQTVEMVKRVAEGDLINNDDITRKDEFGNLQTSTKNMSDDLRKLVGGISTSVTQIATAAEELSVVSEQTSAGVS
;
A
#
# COMPACT_ATOMS: atom_id res chain seq x y z
N MET A 1 16.78 -28.48 -15.02
CA MET A 1 16.63 -28.54 -13.55
C MET A 1 17.02 -27.23 -12.88
N THR A 2 18.29 -26.79 -12.85
CA THR A 2 18.72 -25.55 -12.13
C THR A 2 17.94 -24.29 -12.55
N ARG A 3 17.69 -24.08 -13.85
CA ARG A 3 16.93 -22.93 -14.37
C ARG A 3 15.45 -22.91 -13.98
N GLN A 4 14.84 -24.05 -13.65
CA GLN A 4 13.44 -24.14 -13.19
C GLN A 4 13.27 -23.71 -11.72
N ILE A 5 14.38 -23.54 -11.00
CA ILE A 5 14.40 -23.07 -9.62
C ILE A 5 14.94 -21.63 -9.56
N THR A 6 16.05 -21.36 -10.26
CA THR A 6 16.75 -20.07 -10.15
C THR A 6 15.98 -18.90 -10.76
N VAL A 7 15.29 -19.11 -11.88
CA VAL A 7 14.46 -18.07 -12.52
C VAL A 7 13.30 -17.61 -11.61
N PRO A 8 12.43 -18.50 -11.12
CA PRO A 8 11.30 -18.10 -10.27
C PRO A 8 11.73 -17.56 -8.90
N LEU A 9 12.83 -18.07 -8.34
CA LEU A 9 13.41 -17.48 -7.13
C LEU A 9 13.87 -16.04 -7.39
N LYS A 10 14.58 -15.80 -8.50
CA LYS A 10 15.01 -14.44 -8.88
C LYS A 10 13.81 -13.51 -9.09
N GLN A 11 12.75 -13.96 -9.76
CA GLN A 11 11.52 -13.19 -9.92
C GLN A 11 10.92 -12.78 -8.56
N THR A 12 10.84 -13.73 -7.62
CA THR A 12 10.35 -13.46 -6.26
C THR A 12 11.23 -12.42 -5.54
N VAL A 13 12.55 -12.53 -5.64
CA VAL A 13 13.47 -11.54 -5.04
C VAL A 13 13.25 -10.14 -5.63
N GLU A 14 13.07 -10.03 -6.95
CA GLU A 14 12.79 -8.74 -7.58
C GLU A 14 11.42 -8.18 -7.17
N MET A 15 10.39 -9.01 -6.97
CA MET A 15 9.11 -8.57 -6.39
C MET A 15 9.31 -7.97 -5.00
N VAL A 16 10.07 -8.64 -4.12
CA VAL A 16 10.34 -8.17 -2.76
C VAL A 16 11.14 -6.86 -2.77
N LYS A 17 12.11 -6.72 -3.67
CA LYS A 17 12.88 -5.46 -3.80
C LYS A 17 11.99 -4.28 -4.18
N ARG A 18 11.10 -4.45 -5.16
CA ARG A 18 10.14 -3.39 -5.55
C ARG A 18 9.26 -2.98 -4.38
N VAL A 19 8.73 -3.95 -3.63
CA VAL A 19 7.95 -3.67 -2.42
C VAL A 19 8.77 -2.89 -1.38
N ALA A 20 10.04 -3.25 -1.18
CA ALA A 20 10.94 -2.54 -0.27
C ALA A 20 11.27 -1.10 -0.73
N GLU A 21 11.25 -0.84 -2.03
CA GLU A 21 11.39 0.50 -2.63
C GLU A 21 10.08 1.31 -2.59
N GLY A 22 8.98 0.71 -2.12
CA GLY A 22 7.66 1.34 -2.03
C GLY A 22 6.83 1.22 -3.31
N ASP A 23 7.30 0.48 -4.32
CA ASP A 23 6.49 0.11 -5.47
C ASP A 23 5.59 -1.09 -5.11
N LEU A 24 4.34 -0.76 -4.78
CA LEU A 24 3.31 -1.73 -4.41
C LEU A 24 2.39 -2.08 -5.60
N ILE A 25 2.83 -1.82 -6.84
CA ILE A 25 2.05 -2.16 -8.04
C ILE A 25 2.26 -3.63 -8.39
N ASN A 26 1.17 -4.40 -8.35
CA ASN A 26 1.20 -5.83 -8.61
C ASN A 26 0.73 -6.18 -10.03
N ASN A 27 1.64 -6.21 -11.00
CA ASN A 27 1.33 -6.60 -12.40
C ASN A 27 1.70 -8.05 -12.74
N ASP A 28 2.23 -8.83 -11.78
CA ASP A 28 2.68 -10.19 -12.07
C ASP A 28 1.51 -11.19 -12.00
N ASP A 29 1.26 -11.88 -13.12
CA ASP A 29 0.37 -13.03 -13.22
C ASP A 29 1.11 -14.30 -12.77
N ILE A 30 0.78 -14.77 -11.57
CA ILE A 30 1.38 -15.96 -10.98
C ILE A 30 0.58 -17.17 -11.46
N THR A 31 1.11 -17.88 -12.46
CA THR A 31 0.47 -19.07 -13.05
C THR A 31 0.97 -20.39 -12.44
N ARG A 32 2.00 -20.32 -11.60
CA ARG A 32 2.68 -21.48 -11.03
C ARG A 32 1.95 -21.99 -9.78
N LYS A 33 1.90 -23.31 -9.62
CA LYS A 33 1.16 -23.99 -8.54
C LYS A 33 2.03 -24.74 -7.53
N ASP A 34 3.34 -24.52 -7.56
CA ASP A 34 4.29 -25.12 -6.61
C ASP A 34 4.65 -24.15 -5.49
N GLU A 35 5.64 -24.51 -4.67
CA GLU A 35 6.08 -23.74 -3.51
C GLU A 35 6.51 -22.32 -3.89
N PHE A 36 7.06 -22.13 -5.09
CA PHE A 36 7.41 -20.79 -5.58
C PHE A 36 6.17 -20.00 -6.00
N GLY A 37 5.18 -20.65 -6.60
CA GLY A 37 3.88 -20.03 -6.87
C GLY A 37 3.20 -19.55 -5.58
N ASN A 38 3.25 -20.37 -4.54
CA ASN A 38 2.74 -19.99 -3.21
C ASN A 38 3.52 -18.82 -2.62
N LEU A 39 4.85 -18.85 -2.66
CA LEU A 39 5.70 -17.77 -2.16
C LEU A 39 5.44 -16.45 -2.91
N GLN A 40 5.40 -16.48 -4.23
CA GLN A 40 5.07 -15.33 -5.07
C GLN A 40 3.69 -14.77 -4.71
N THR A 41 2.71 -15.65 -4.47
CA THR A 41 1.35 -15.25 -4.09
C THR A 41 1.33 -14.58 -2.72
N SER A 42 2.05 -15.13 -1.73
CA SER A 42 2.19 -14.51 -0.42
C SER A 42 2.86 -13.14 -0.48
N THR A 43 3.91 -12.98 -1.30
CA THR A 43 4.55 -11.67 -1.53
C THR A 43 3.61 -10.67 -2.19
N LYS A 44 2.81 -11.11 -3.18
CA LYS A 44 1.79 -10.26 -3.82
C LYS A 44 0.75 -9.78 -2.81
N ASN A 45 0.21 -10.69 -1.98
CA ASN A 45 -0.76 -10.35 -0.95
C ASN A 45 -0.18 -9.36 0.08
N MET A 46 1.07 -9.53 0.49
CA MET A 46 1.77 -8.58 1.37
C MET A 46 1.83 -7.17 0.76
N SER A 47 2.17 -7.07 -0.53
CA SER A 47 2.17 -5.80 -1.26
C SER A 47 0.78 -5.15 -1.32
N ASP A 48 -0.26 -5.94 -1.62
CA ASP A 48 -1.65 -5.47 -1.63
C ASP A 48 -2.10 -4.93 -0.27
N ASP A 49 -1.75 -5.62 0.82
CA ASP A 49 -2.14 -5.21 2.17
C ASP A 49 -1.39 -3.95 2.63
N LEU A 50 -0.09 -3.83 2.30
CA LEU A 50 0.65 -2.59 2.51
C LEU A 50 0.01 -1.42 1.75
N ARG A 51 -0.42 -1.65 0.50
CA ARG A 51 -1.07 -0.62 -0.32
C ARG A 51 -2.39 -0.16 0.30
N LYS A 52 -3.21 -1.10 0.78
CA LYS A 52 -4.46 -0.78 1.49
C LYS A 52 -4.19 0.04 2.75
N LEU A 53 -3.18 -0.35 3.53
CA LEU A 53 -2.81 0.36 4.74
C LEU A 53 -2.38 1.80 4.45
N VAL A 54 -1.52 2.01 3.45
CA VAL A 54 -1.10 3.36 3.02
C VAL A 54 -2.29 4.18 2.52
N GLY A 55 -3.18 3.58 1.72
CA GLY A 55 -4.41 4.25 1.25
C GLY A 55 -5.35 4.63 2.39
N GLY A 56 -5.49 3.77 3.39
CA GLY A 56 -6.25 4.04 4.62
C GLY A 56 -5.69 5.24 5.38
N ILE A 57 -4.37 5.28 5.60
CA ILE A 57 -3.69 6.40 6.25
C ILE A 57 -3.93 7.71 5.48
N SER A 58 -3.76 7.69 4.15
CA SER A 58 -4.01 8.87 3.32
C SER A 58 -5.45 9.37 3.46
N THR A 59 -6.41 8.45 3.50
CA THR A 59 -7.83 8.81 3.68
C THR A 59 -8.09 9.44 5.04
N SER A 60 -7.53 8.87 6.11
CA SER A 60 -7.65 9.42 7.47
C SER A 60 -7.01 10.80 7.59
N VAL A 61 -5.84 11.02 6.97
CA VAL A 61 -5.19 12.35 6.95
C VAL A 61 -6.08 13.39 6.26
N THR A 62 -6.69 13.05 5.12
CA THR A 62 -7.64 13.94 4.44
C THR A 62 -8.83 14.29 5.34
N GLN A 63 -9.41 13.31 6.03
CA GLN A 63 -10.52 13.54 6.95
C GLN A 63 -10.14 14.47 8.11
N ILE A 64 -8.94 14.30 8.66
CA ILE A 64 -8.42 15.17 9.73
C ILE A 64 -8.22 16.60 9.21
N ALA A 65 -7.68 16.77 8.00
CA ALA A 65 -7.50 18.09 7.39
C ALA A 65 -8.85 18.80 7.21
N THR A 66 -9.86 18.11 6.68
CA THR A 66 -11.22 18.65 6.56
C THR A 66 -11.81 19.03 7.92
N ALA A 67 -11.68 18.17 8.94
CA ALA A 67 -12.15 18.49 10.29
C ALA A 67 -11.44 19.72 10.89
N ALA A 68 -10.15 19.88 10.63
CA ALA A 68 -9.39 21.05 11.07
C ALA A 68 -9.85 22.34 10.37
N GLU A 69 -10.15 22.29 9.06
CA GLU A 69 -10.73 23.41 8.33
C GLU A 69 -12.11 23.80 8.88
N GLU A 70 -12.99 22.82 9.10
CA GLU A 70 -14.31 23.03 9.70
C GLU A 70 -14.22 23.67 11.09
N LEU A 71 -13.30 23.19 11.94
CA LEU A 71 -13.06 23.78 13.26
C LEU A 71 -12.56 25.22 13.18
N SER A 72 -11.70 25.55 12.22
CA SER A 72 -11.23 26.92 12.01
C SER A 72 -12.39 27.85 11.65
N VAL A 73 -13.27 27.42 10.74
CA VAL A 73 -14.47 28.17 10.34
C VAL A 73 -15.39 28.41 11.55
N VAL A 74 -15.64 27.38 12.35
CA VAL A 74 -16.47 27.50 13.55
C VAL A 74 -15.83 28.45 14.58
N SER A 75 -14.51 28.40 14.75
CA SER A 75 -13.79 29.29 15.66
C SER A 75 -13.85 30.75 15.22
N GLU A 76 -13.69 31.03 13.92
CA GLU A 76 -13.82 32.37 13.35
C GLU A 76 -15.24 32.92 13.51
N GLN A 77 -16.25 32.10 13.20
CA GLN A 77 -17.66 32.47 13.39
C GLN A 77 -17.99 32.78 14.85
N THR A 78 -17.47 31.97 15.78
CA THR A 78 -17.65 32.19 17.21
C THR A 78 -16.98 33.50 17.65
N SER A 79 -15.74 33.76 17.21
CA SER A 79 -15.04 35.02 17.52
C SER A 79 -15.77 36.24 16.96
N ALA A 80 -16.33 36.13 15.75
CA ALA A 80 -17.09 37.21 15.12
C ALA A 80 -18.45 37.45 15.80
N GLY A 81 -19.11 36.40 16.29
CA GLY A 81 -20.40 36.52 16.98
C GLY A 81 -20.31 36.98 18.45
N VAL A 82 -19.12 36.95 19.05
CA VAL A 82 -18.85 37.41 20.43
C VAL A 82 -18.43 38.90 20.49
N SER A 83 -18.19 39.54 19.33
CA SER A 83 -17.89 40.98 19.22
C SER A 83 -19.12 41.80 18.87
#